data_AF-A0A1Y4L0F4-F1
#
_entry.id   AF-A0A1Y4L0F4-F1
#
_cell.length_a   1.000
_cell.length_b   1.000
_cell.length_c   1.000
_cell.angle_alpha   90.00
_cell.angle_beta   90.00
_cell.angle_gamma   90.00
#
_symmetry.space_group_name_H-M   'P 1'
#
loop_
_entity.id
_entity.type
_entity.pdbx_description
1 polymer ?
#
loop_
_entity_poly.entity_id
_entity_poly.type
_entity_poly.pdbx_seq_one_letter_code
_entity_poly.pdbx_strand_id
1 'polypeptide(L)'
;MKKFSKKGMIGIIVGAVVVIAAVAFILIMTLRVSTGEARDIALKESGGGDIVSEEVSSEGLWNEYGFVIENGDRWYKIEIGGFGGISEIESGTGQYID
;
A
#
# COMPACT_ATOMS: atom_id res chain seq x y z
N MET A 1 -23.54 30.62 -29.49
CA MET A 1 -23.04 29.87 -28.32
C MET A 1 -24.13 29.83 -27.26
N LYS A 2 -24.51 28.64 -26.76
CA LYS A 2 -25.54 28.49 -25.72
C LYS A 2 -24.98 29.03 -24.39
N LYS A 3 -25.52 30.14 -23.88
CA LYS A 3 -25.13 30.67 -22.56
C LYS A 3 -25.70 29.75 -21.48
N PHE A 4 -24.83 29.02 -20.78
CA PHE A 4 -25.24 28.23 -19.62
C PHE A 4 -25.63 29.17 -18.47
N SER A 5 -26.72 28.84 -17.77
CA SER A 5 -27.11 29.51 -16.53
C SER A 5 -26.05 29.23 -15.44
N LYS A 6 -25.83 30.17 -14.52
CA LYS A 6 -24.92 29.99 -13.38
C LYS A 6 -25.19 28.68 -12.63
N LYS A 7 -26.47 28.30 -12.47
CA LYS A 7 -26.89 27.04 -11.84
C LYS A 7 -26.50 25.80 -12.66
N GLY A 8 -26.62 25.88 -13.99
CA GLY A 8 -26.21 24.80 -14.89
C GLY A 8 -24.70 24.59 -14.91
N MET A 9 -23.93 25.68 -14.86
CA MET A 9 -22.46 25.60 -14.77
C MET A 9 -21.99 24.99 -13.44
N ILE A 10 -22.62 25.36 -12.33
CA ILE A 10 -22.34 24.75 -11.02
C ILE A 10 -22.64 23.25 -11.02
N GLY A 11 -23.78 22.84 -11.61
CA GLY A 11 -24.13 21.42 -11.72
C GLY A 11 -23.11 20.61 -12.51
N ILE A 12 -22.57 21.15 -13.60
CA ILE A 12 -21.52 20.51 -14.39
C ILE A 12 -20.22 20.37 -13.59
N ILE A 13 -19.82 21.42 -12.86
CA ILE A 13 -18.59 21.40 -12.05
C ILE A 13 -18.71 20.36 -10.93
N VAL A 14 -19.82 20.36 -10.19
CA VAL A 14 -20.04 19.37 -9.12
C VAL A 14 -20.07 17.95 -9.68
N GLY A 15 -20.77 17.73 -10.80
CA GLY A 15 -20.79 16.43 -11.48
C GLY A 15 -19.39 15.97 -11.89
N ALA A 16 -18.58 16.86 -12.46
CA ALA A 16 -17.21 16.54 -12.86
C ALA A 16 -16.33 16.17 -11.65
N VAL A 17 -16.43 16.91 -10.53
CA VAL A 17 -15.67 16.60 -9.30
C VAL A 17 -16.03 15.22 -8.76
N VAL A 18 -17.31 14.87 -8.73
CA VAL A 18 -17.76 13.54 -8.26
C VAL A 18 -17.22 12.43 -9.15
N VAL A 19 -17.25 12.61 -10.48
CA VAL A 19 -16.69 11.62 -11.42
C VAL A 19 -15.19 11.47 -11.22
N ILE A 20 -14.45 12.56 -11.06
CA ILE A 20 -13.00 12.52 -10.80
C ILE A 20 -12.69 11.78 -9.49
N ALA A 21 -13.43 12.07 -8.42
CA ALA A 21 -13.25 11.40 -7.14
C ALA A 21 -13.54 9.89 -7.23
N ALA A 22 -14.59 9.50 -7.95
CA ALA A 22 -14.92 8.09 -8.16
C ALA A 22 -13.81 7.36 -8.95
N VAL A 23 -13.28 7.98 -10.01
CA VAL A 23 -12.17 7.42 -10.79
C VAL A 23 -10.91 7.28 -9.93
N ALA A 24 -10.55 8.30 -9.15
CA ALA A 24 -9.40 8.23 -8.25
C ALA A 24 -9.53 7.10 -7.22
N PHE A 25 -10.72 6.95 -6.62
CA PHE A 25 -11.00 5.86 -5.68
C PHE A 25 -10.85 4.48 -6.33
N ILE A 26 -11.40 4.29 -7.53
CA ILE A 26 -11.25 3.02 -8.28
C ILE A 26 -9.78 2.72 -8.56
N LEU A 27 -9.00 3.73 -8.99
CA LEU A 27 -7.57 3.55 -9.26
C LEU A 27 -6.81 3.14 -8.00
N ILE A 28 -7.06 3.79 -6.86
CA ILE A 28 -6.44 3.42 -5.57
C ILE A 28 -6.75 1.96 -5.23
N MET A 29 -8.01 1.55 -5.32
CA MET A 29 -8.43 0.19 -4.99
C MET A 29 -7.89 -0.87 -5.95
N THR A 30 -7.54 -0.48 -7.18
CA THR A 30 -7.01 -1.37 -8.22
C THR A 30 -5.48 -1.49 -8.15
N LEU A 31 -4.79 -0.42 -7.76
CA LEU A 31 -3.32 -0.37 -7.72
C LEU A 31 -2.74 -0.82 -6.38
N ARG A 32 -3.56 -0.89 -5.32
CA ARG A 32 -3.11 -1.39 -4.04
C ARG A 32 -2.70 -2.87 -4.13
N VAL A 33 -1.66 -3.24 -3.41
CA VAL A 33 -1.24 -4.63 -3.28
C VAL A 33 -1.98 -5.29 -2.13
N SER A 34 -2.21 -6.59 -2.26
CA SER A 34 -2.68 -7.47 -1.20
C SER A 34 -1.56 -7.79 -0.20
N THR A 35 -1.91 -8.29 0.98
CA THR A 35 -0.93 -8.79 1.96
C THR A 35 -0.06 -9.91 1.37
N GLY A 36 -0.62 -10.76 0.50
CA GLY A 36 0.15 -11.81 -0.18
C GLY A 36 1.18 -11.27 -1.16
N GLU A 37 0.82 -10.25 -1.96
CA GLU A 37 1.78 -9.60 -2.86
C GLU A 37 2.87 -8.84 -2.07
N ALA A 38 2.50 -8.16 -0.98
CA ALA A 38 3.47 -7.53 -0.10
C ALA A 38 4.41 -8.57 0.53
N ARG A 39 3.87 -9.70 0.97
CA ARG A 39 4.63 -10.83 1.50
C ARG A 39 5.64 -11.35 0.48
N ASP A 40 5.22 -11.54 -0.77
CA ASP A 40 6.09 -12.00 -1.85
C ASP A 40 7.22 -11.00 -2.14
N ILE A 41 6.94 -9.70 -2.05
CA ILE A 41 7.95 -8.64 -2.15
C ILE A 41 8.95 -8.73 -0.99
N ALA A 42 8.47 -8.88 0.25
CA ALA A 42 9.32 -9.00 1.43
C ALA A 42 10.23 -10.24 1.35
N LEU A 43 9.67 -11.40 1.00
CA LEU A 43 10.45 -12.63 0.80
C LEU A 43 11.46 -12.50 -0.33
N LYS A 44 11.10 -11.82 -1.42
CA LYS A 44 12.06 -11.55 -2.50
C LYS A 44 13.22 -10.67 -2.02
N GLU A 45 12.93 -9.66 -1.21
CA GLU A 45 13.93 -8.74 -0.67
C GLU A 45 14.87 -9.41 0.35
N SER A 46 14.34 -10.29 1.20
CA SER A 46 15.15 -11.07 2.17
C SER A 46 15.89 -12.26 1.54
N GLY A 47 15.68 -12.54 0.25
CA GLY A 47 16.25 -13.72 -0.43
C GLY A 47 15.59 -15.05 -0.03
N GLY A 48 14.33 -15.00 0.40
CA GLY A 48 13.56 -16.10 0.97
C GLY A 48 13.55 -16.08 2.50
N GLY A 49 13.22 -17.23 3.09
CA GLY A 49 13.16 -17.39 4.55
C GLY A 49 11.75 -17.72 5.06
N ASP A 50 11.66 -17.82 6.38
CA ASP A 50 10.43 -18.09 7.10
C ASP A 50 9.88 -16.80 7.70
N ILE A 51 8.59 -16.55 7.50
CA ILE A 51 7.90 -15.39 8.09
C ILE A 51 7.55 -15.75 9.51
N VAL A 52 8.13 -15.01 10.46
CA VAL A 52 7.90 -15.20 11.90
C VAL A 52 6.94 -14.17 12.49
N SER A 53 6.78 -13.02 11.84
CA SER A 53 5.74 -12.03 12.17
C SER A 53 5.19 -11.36 10.90
N GLU A 54 3.89 -11.05 10.93
CA GLU A 54 3.17 -10.33 9.89
C GLU A 54 2.17 -9.39 10.53
N GLU A 55 2.26 -8.10 10.17
CA GLU A 55 1.38 -7.05 10.66
C GLU A 55 0.81 -6.26 9.48
N VAL A 56 -0.45 -5.86 9.62
CA VAL A 56 -1.12 -5.00 8.64
C VAL A 56 -1.67 -3.79 9.38
N SER A 57 -1.11 -2.63 9.07
CA SER A 57 -1.65 -1.34 9.49
C SER A 57 -2.48 -0.73 8.36
N SER A 58 -3.53 0.00 8.71
CA SER A 58 -4.41 0.63 7.73
C SER A 58 -4.88 2.00 8.20
N GLU A 59 -4.49 3.03 7.46
CA GLU A 59 -4.91 4.41 7.64
C GLU A 59 -5.71 4.90 6.44
N GLY A 60 -7.05 4.85 6.55
CA GLY A 60 -7.93 5.25 5.45
C GLY A 60 -7.77 4.36 4.22
N LEU A 61 -7.17 4.89 3.16
CA LEU A 61 -6.89 4.15 1.91
C LEU A 61 -5.44 3.66 1.82
N TRP A 62 -4.62 3.95 2.83
CA TRP A 62 -3.21 3.59 2.89
C TRP A 62 -3.05 2.36 3.78
N ASN A 63 -2.50 1.30 3.21
CA ASN A 63 -2.08 0.13 3.98
C ASN A 63 -0.58 0.18 4.18
N GLU A 64 -0.09 -0.45 5.24
CA GLU A 64 1.31 -0.78 5.42
C GLU A 64 1.39 -2.21 5.95
N TYR A 65 2.34 -2.95 5.41
CA TYR A 65 2.54 -4.36 5.69
C TYR A 65 3.92 -4.53 6.31
N GLY A 66 3.97 -4.95 7.57
CA GLY A 66 5.21 -5.26 8.28
C GLY A 66 5.46 -6.76 8.28
N PHE A 67 6.68 -7.18 7.96
CA PHE A 67 7.10 -8.57 8.01
C PHE A 67 8.40 -8.69 8.77
N VAL A 68 8.47 -9.69 9.65
CA VAL A 68 9.74 -10.17 10.21
C VAL A 68 10.04 -11.53 9.59
N ILE A 69 11.19 -11.65 8.95
CA ILE A 69 11.62 -12.83 8.19
C ILE A 69 12.95 -13.32 8.73
N GLU A 70 13.02 -14.61 9.05
CA GLU A 70 14.28 -15.29 9.37
C GLU A 70 14.79 -16.05 8.14
N ASN A 71 16.04 -15.78 7.76
CA ASN A 71 16.72 -16.47 6.66
C ASN A 71 18.13 -16.89 7.13
N GLY A 72 18.23 -18.12 7.63
CA GLY A 72 19.45 -18.66 8.21
C GLY A 72 19.79 -17.97 9.55
N ASP A 73 21.00 -17.42 9.67
CA ASP A 73 21.43 -16.65 10.84
C ASP A 73 21.06 -15.17 10.74
N ARG A 74 20.26 -14.77 9.75
CA ARG A 74 19.85 -13.37 9.56
C ARG A 74 18.37 -13.20 9.80
N TRP A 75 17.99 -12.05 10.33
CA TRP A 75 16.62 -11.59 10.37
C TRP A 75 16.47 -10.30 9.56
N TYR A 76 15.26 -10.09 9.04
CA TYR A 76 14.87 -8.90 8.29
C TYR A 76 13.54 -8.41 8.83
N LYS A 77 13.43 -7.11 9.15
CA LYS A 77 12.16 -6.43 9.34
C LYS A 77 11.93 -5.54 8.12
N ILE A 78 10.86 -5.78 7.39
CA ILE A 78 10.56 -5.10 6.14
C ILE A 78 9.16 -4.52 6.22
N GLU A 79 9.05 -3.22 5.97
CA GLU A 79 7.77 -2.52 5.87
C GLU A 79 7.49 -2.19 4.41
N ILE A 80 6.28 -2.50 3.97
CA ILE A 80 5.84 -2.37 2.59
C ILE A 80 4.56 -1.56 2.56
N GLY A 81 4.58 -0.42 1.88
CA GLY A 81 3.42 0.41 1.68
C GLY A 81 2.35 -0.28 0.82
N GLY A 82 1.13 0.23 0.91
CA GLY A 82 -0.08 -0.35 0.32
C GLY A 82 -0.08 -0.49 -1.20
N PHE A 83 0.94 0.03 -1.89
CA PHE A 83 1.13 -0.05 -3.34
C PHE A 83 2.39 -0.85 -3.73
N GLY A 84 2.97 -1.60 -2.78
CA GLY A 84 4.09 -2.52 -3.01
C GLY A 84 5.48 -1.88 -2.94
N GLY A 85 5.58 -0.60 -2.58
CA GLY A 85 6.87 0.04 -2.34
C GLY A 85 7.39 -0.29 -0.94
N ILE A 86 8.69 -0.58 -0.82
CA ILE A 86 9.33 -0.79 0.48
C ILE A 86 9.55 0.57 1.16
N SER A 87 9.02 0.75 2.37
CA SER A 87 9.17 1.95 3.18
C SER A 87 10.36 1.87 4.13
N GLU A 88 10.61 0.70 4.72
CA GLU A 88 11.69 0.47 5.67
C GLU A 88 12.27 -0.95 5.55
N ILE A 89 13.59 -1.06 5.79
CA ILE A 89 14.30 -2.34 5.90
C ILE A 89 15.29 -2.24 7.06
N GLU A 90 15.11 -3.08 8.06
CA GLU A 90 16.10 -3.37 9.09
C GLU A 90 16.57 -4.83 8.96
N SER A 91 17.83 -5.10 9.30
CA SER A 91 18.32 -6.48 9.33
C SER A 91 19.43 -6.66 10.35
N GLY A 92 19.57 -7.89 10.84
CA GLY A 92 20.62 -8.27 11.78
C GLY A 92 21.00 -9.73 11.66
N THR A 93 21.88 -10.18 12.56
CA THR A 93 22.30 -11.57 12.70
C THR A 93 21.90 -12.13 14.06
N GLY A 94 21.76 -13.45 14.16
CA GLY A 94 21.26 -14.13 15.35
C GLY A 94 19.73 -14.07 15.45
N GLN A 95 19.22 -14.32 16.65
CA GLN A 95 17.78 -14.34 16.91
C GLN A 95 17.20 -12.90 16.91
N TYR A 96 16.06 -12.70 16.25
CA TYR A 96 15.31 -11.45 16.36
C TYR A 96 14.80 -11.27 17.81
N ILE A 97 15.03 -10.10 18.39
CA ILE A 97 14.54 -9.73 19.73
C ILE A 97 13.77 -8.42 19.54
N ASP A 98 12.47 -8.49 19.78
CA ASP A 98 11.51 -7.38 19.64
C ASP A 98 11.69 -6.28 20.69
#